data_AF-A0A183EFQ5-F1
#
_entry.id   AF-A0A183EFQ5-F1
#
_cell.length_a   1.000
_cell.length_b   1.000
_cell.length_c   1.000
_cell.angle_alpha   90.00
_cell.angle_beta   90.00
_cell.angle_gamma   90.00
#
_symmetry.space_group_name_H-M   'P 1'
#
loop_
_entity.id
_entity.type
_entity.pdbx_description
1 polymer ?
#
loop_
_entity_poly.entity_id
_entity_poly.type
_entity_poly.pdbx_seq_one_letter_code
_entity_poly.pdbx_strand_id
1 'polypeptide(L)'
;MVRNHIGVENASWLCRINFFSVQIIPYVSCDPVKDYMLPVAERLRRLAEKAYKDEEHMRTHPDDADEGTVAEDNARLVRDVYAYFPILMKYTDLHRAQWLKTPSWETDGVYENVAVIFKIWSLSQHFKREELNFTAQYEDESVAVGTGEMKTGKAAIAERKKKRLGLNVFGGRELDIVQHSKEKFLGKENEDKIREFVRSLLDIPAKTDPTDKNAWQLNLYRKIGKSQMRGKDVMTQDAVVEKITNMGQVVAILHVVSSASFLVDLLKKKVVYCV
;
A
#
# COMPACT_ATOMS: atom_id res chain seq x y z
N MET A 1 -16.74 -14.09 -1.36
CA MET A 1 -17.12 -13.85 -2.77
C MET A 1 -15.93 -13.38 -3.61
N VAL A 2 -15.34 -12.20 -3.34
CA VAL A 2 -14.16 -11.68 -4.06
C VAL A 2 -13.00 -12.68 -4.13
N ARG A 3 -12.61 -13.23 -2.97
CA ARG A 3 -11.49 -14.20 -2.84
C ARG A 3 -11.47 -15.30 -3.90
N ASN A 4 -12.63 -15.83 -4.25
CA ASN A 4 -12.73 -16.96 -5.17
C ASN A 4 -12.71 -16.53 -6.64
N HIS A 5 -12.94 -15.26 -6.94
CA HIS A 5 -13.12 -14.73 -8.31
C HIS A 5 -11.96 -13.86 -8.81
N ILE A 6 -11.01 -13.50 -7.95
CA ILE A 6 -9.73 -12.91 -8.39
C ILE A 6 -9.05 -13.86 -9.38
N GLY A 7 -8.56 -13.34 -10.50
CA GLY A 7 -7.94 -14.07 -11.60
C GLY A 7 -8.91 -14.89 -12.46
N VAL A 8 -10.22 -14.82 -12.21
CA VAL A 8 -11.21 -15.54 -13.03
C VAL A 8 -11.66 -14.66 -14.18
N GLU A 9 -11.55 -15.18 -15.40
CA GLU A 9 -11.89 -14.46 -16.63
C GLU A 9 -13.33 -13.90 -16.61
N ASN A 10 -14.31 -14.78 -16.37
CA ASN A 10 -15.74 -14.46 -16.41
C ASN A 10 -16.28 -13.71 -15.17
N ALA A 11 -15.41 -13.07 -14.38
CA ALA A 11 -15.78 -12.30 -13.20
C ALA A 11 -15.92 -10.79 -13.48
N SER A 12 -16.54 -10.42 -14.61
CA SER A 12 -16.73 -9.01 -15.02
C SER A 12 -17.50 -8.15 -13.99
N TRP A 13 -18.34 -8.78 -13.16
CA TRP A 13 -19.04 -8.10 -12.06
C TRP A 13 -18.10 -7.47 -11.02
N LEU A 14 -16.83 -7.92 -10.94
CA LEU A 14 -15.82 -7.34 -10.05
C LEU A 14 -15.57 -5.86 -10.34
N CYS A 15 -15.75 -5.39 -11.58
CA CYS A 15 -15.61 -3.98 -11.95
C CYS A 15 -16.54 -3.06 -11.12
N ARG A 16 -17.69 -3.58 -10.66
CA ARG A 16 -18.71 -2.80 -9.92
C ARG A 16 -18.81 -3.19 -8.45
N ILE A 17 -17.98 -4.10 -7.96
CA ILE A 17 -18.15 -4.64 -6.60
C ILE A 17 -17.96 -3.57 -5.51
N ASN A 18 -17.17 -2.54 -5.80
CA ASN A 18 -16.91 -1.44 -4.89
C ASN A 18 -18.21 -0.73 -4.44
N PHE A 19 -19.17 -0.55 -5.35
CA PHE A 19 -20.46 0.10 -5.07
C PHE A 19 -21.24 -0.59 -3.94
N PHE A 20 -21.20 -1.93 -3.92
CA PHE A 20 -21.91 -2.73 -2.92
C PHE A 20 -21.07 -2.94 -1.66
N SER A 21 -19.79 -3.26 -1.84
CA SER A 21 -18.91 -3.67 -0.73
C SER A 21 -18.66 -2.53 0.25
N VAL A 22 -18.45 -1.31 -0.25
CA VAL A 22 -18.12 -0.16 0.61
C VAL A 22 -19.25 0.22 1.56
N GLN A 23 -20.50 -0.04 1.19
CA GLN A 23 -21.66 0.25 2.05
C GLN A 23 -21.74 -0.71 3.26
N ILE A 24 -21.17 -1.91 3.14
CA ILE A 24 -21.22 -2.96 4.16
C ILE A 24 -20.01 -2.87 5.11
N ILE A 25 -18.86 -2.39 4.61
CA ILE A 25 -17.60 -2.31 5.37
C ILE A 25 -17.75 -1.69 6.78
N PRO A 26 -18.52 -0.61 7.01
CA PRO A 26 -18.67 -0.02 8.36
C PRO A 26 -19.17 -0.97 9.45
N TYR A 27 -19.79 -2.09 9.06
CA TYR A 27 -20.37 -3.08 9.97
C TYR A 27 -19.52 -4.35 10.11
N VAL A 28 -18.36 -4.41 9.46
CA VAL A 28 -17.47 -5.59 9.47
C VAL A 28 -16.56 -5.53 10.70
N SER A 29 -16.31 -6.69 11.34
CA SER A 29 -15.34 -6.79 12.44
C SER A 29 -13.90 -6.81 11.91
N CYS A 30 -12.91 -6.77 12.80
CA CYS A 30 -11.50 -6.84 12.40
C CYS A 30 -11.02 -8.28 12.10
N ASP A 31 -11.84 -9.31 12.37
CA ASP A 31 -11.46 -10.72 12.25
C ASP A 31 -11.18 -11.21 10.80
N PRO A 32 -11.83 -10.68 9.74
CA PRO A 32 -11.64 -11.14 8.35
C PRO A 32 -10.23 -10.99 7.75
N VAL A 33 -9.26 -10.39 8.44
CA VAL A 33 -7.92 -10.13 7.85
C VAL A 33 -7.26 -11.42 7.38
N LYS A 34 -7.20 -12.43 8.25
CA LYS A 34 -6.52 -13.71 7.97
C LYS A 34 -7.20 -14.49 6.86
N ASP A 35 -8.52 -14.56 6.89
CA ASP A 35 -9.28 -15.48 6.04
C ASP A 35 -9.76 -14.85 4.73
N TYR A 36 -9.81 -13.52 4.64
CA TYR A 36 -10.40 -12.83 3.48
C TYR A 36 -9.50 -11.75 2.89
N MET A 37 -8.87 -10.90 3.71
CA MET A 37 -8.04 -9.80 3.19
C MET A 37 -6.68 -10.31 2.70
N LEU A 38 -5.92 -10.97 3.57
CA LEU A 38 -4.58 -11.46 3.26
C LEU A 38 -4.56 -12.42 2.06
N PRO A 39 -5.44 -13.44 1.95
CA PRO A 39 -5.40 -14.37 0.83
C PRO A 39 -5.69 -13.69 -0.52
N VAL A 40 -6.49 -12.63 -0.53
CA VAL A 40 -6.74 -11.83 -1.75
C VAL A 40 -5.49 -11.05 -2.14
N ALA A 41 -4.86 -10.37 -1.17
CA ALA A 41 -3.63 -9.62 -1.41
C ALA A 41 -2.50 -10.52 -1.93
N GLU A 42 -2.29 -11.70 -1.34
CA GLU A 42 -1.31 -12.67 -1.80
C GLU A 42 -1.60 -13.17 -3.22
N ARG A 43 -2.87 -13.45 -3.53
CA ARG A 43 -3.26 -13.92 -4.86
C ARG A 43 -3.00 -12.84 -5.91
N LEU A 44 -3.38 -11.59 -5.62
CA LEU A 44 -3.11 -10.45 -6.50
C LEU A 44 -1.60 -10.23 -6.70
N ARG A 45 -0.79 -10.37 -5.65
CA ARG A 45 0.66 -10.30 -5.77
C ARG A 45 1.19 -11.35 -6.73
N ARG A 46 0.79 -12.63 -6.57
CA ARG A 46 1.24 -13.71 -7.47
C ARG A 46 0.83 -13.47 -8.92
N LEU A 47 -0.38 -12.93 -9.15
CA LEU A 47 -0.85 -12.56 -10.49
C LEU A 47 -0.03 -11.40 -11.07
N ALA A 48 0.30 -10.39 -10.27
CA ALA A 48 1.15 -9.28 -10.68
C ALA A 48 2.58 -9.73 -11.03
N GLU A 49 3.18 -10.59 -10.20
CA GLU A 49 4.50 -11.17 -10.45
C GLU A 49 4.53 -12.01 -11.74
N LYS A 50 3.49 -12.83 -11.97
CA LYS A 50 3.34 -13.59 -13.22
C LYS A 50 3.22 -12.65 -14.43
N ALA A 51 2.26 -11.71 -14.40
CA ALA A 51 2.01 -10.81 -15.52
C ALA A 51 3.26 -9.98 -15.89
N TYR A 52 4.01 -9.53 -14.89
CA TYR A 52 5.25 -8.79 -15.11
C TYR A 52 6.38 -9.66 -15.66
N LYS A 53 6.48 -10.91 -15.22
CA LYS A 53 7.43 -11.87 -15.78
C LYS A 53 7.11 -12.17 -17.25
N ASP A 54 5.85 -12.34 -17.58
CA ASP A 54 5.40 -12.61 -18.95
C ASP A 54 5.64 -11.38 -19.86
N GLU A 55 5.43 -10.16 -19.35
CA GLU A 55 5.81 -8.91 -20.02
C GLU A 55 7.32 -8.82 -20.31
N GLU A 56 8.17 -9.12 -19.32
CA GLU A 56 9.63 -9.12 -19.51
C GLU A 56 10.10 -10.23 -20.47
N HIS A 57 9.41 -11.37 -20.48
CA HIS A 57 9.66 -12.43 -21.45
C HIS A 57 9.33 -11.97 -22.87
N MET A 58 8.15 -11.38 -23.09
CA MET A 58 7.75 -10.79 -24.37
C MET A 58 8.73 -9.71 -24.85
N ARG A 59 9.21 -8.87 -23.94
CA ARG A 59 10.21 -7.84 -24.25
C ARG A 59 11.53 -8.42 -24.75
N THR A 60 11.92 -9.60 -24.29
CA THR A 60 13.19 -10.25 -24.62
C THR A 60 13.08 -11.27 -25.76
N HIS A 61 11.89 -11.83 -25.97
CA HIS A 61 11.59 -12.89 -26.94
C HIS A 61 10.24 -12.59 -27.63
N PRO A 62 10.18 -11.54 -28.49
CA PRO A 62 8.91 -11.07 -29.06
C PRO A 62 8.27 -12.10 -30.00
N ASP A 63 9.06 -12.95 -30.67
CA ASP A 63 8.56 -13.96 -31.60
C ASP A 63 7.88 -15.16 -30.90
N ASP A 64 8.16 -15.38 -29.62
CA ASP A 64 7.63 -16.49 -28.81
C ASP A 64 6.44 -16.07 -27.93
N ALA A 65 6.07 -14.79 -27.97
CA ALA A 65 5.12 -14.21 -27.03
C ALA A 65 3.72 -14.06 -27.62
N ASP A 66 2.72 -14.49 -26.84
CA ASP A 66 1.31 -14.19 -27.13
C ASP A 66 0.95 -12.82 -26.54
N GLU A 67 1.10 -11.77 -27.36
CA GLU A 67 0.75 -10.40 -26.99
C GLU A 67 -0.69 -10.26 -26.51
N GLY A 68 -1.62 -11.05 -27.08
CA GLY A 68 -3.02 -11.07 -26.71
C GLY A 68 -3.21 -11.58 -25.28
N THR A 69 -2.62 -12.73 -24.96
CA THR A 69 -2.64 -13.29 -23.61
C THR A 69 -2.01 -12.34 -22.58
N VAL A 70 -0.87 -11.70 -22.89
CA VAL A 70 -0.22 -10.73 -21.99
C VAL A 70 -1.12 -9.52 -21.73
N ALA A 71 -1.78 -8.99 -22.76
CA ALA A 71 -2.70 -7.87 -22.61
C ALA A 71 -3.93 -8.26 -21.77
N GLU A 72 -4.55 -9.41 -22.04
CA GLU A 72 -5.72 -9.88 -21.30
C GLU A 72 -5.41 -10.18 -19.83
N ASP A 73 -4.27 -10.80 -19.53
CA ASP A 73 -3.83 -11.06 -18.15
C ASP A 73 -3.61 -9.76 -17.37
N ASN A 74 -3.03 -8.73 -18.01
CA ASN A 74 -2.89 -7.40 -17.42
C ASN A 74 -4.25 -6.71 -17.21
N ALA A 75 -5.17 -6.82 -18.15
CA ALA A 75 -6.52 -6.26 -18.01
C ALA A 75 -7.30 -6.92 -16.84
N ARG A 76 -7.19 -8.25 -16.70
CA ARG A 76 -7.76 -9.00 -15.58
C ARG A 76 -7.13 -8.58 -14.25
N LEU A 77 -5.81 -8.41 -14.21
CA LEU A 77 -5.09 -7.94 -13.02
C LEU A 77 -5.55 -6.55 -12.59
N VAL A 78 -5.66 -5.59 -13.52
CA VAL A 78 -6.13 -4.23 -13.25
C VAL A 78 -7.53 -4.26 -12.65
N ARG A 79 -8.47 -4.98 -13.28
CA ARG A 79 -9.84 -5.15 -12.77
C ARG A 79 -9.84 -5.61 -11.32
N ASP A 80 -9.07 -6.65 -11.01
CA ASP A 80 -9.08 -7.28 -9.71
C ASP A 80 -8.42 -6.42 -8.62
N VAL A 81 -7.39 -5.66 -9.00
CA VAL A 81 -6.78 -4.65 -8.16
C VAL A 81 -7.77 -3.51 -7.87
N TYR A 82 -8.49 -3.03 -8.89
CA TYR A 82 -9.52 -2.00 -8.75
C TYR A 82 -10.75 -2.48 -7.97
N ALA A 83 -11.01 -3.79 -7.93
CA ALA A 83 -12.03 -4.40 -7.09
C ALA A 83 -11.60 -4.47 -5.61
N TYR A 84 -10.35 -4.87 -5.35
CA TYR A 84 -9.87 -5.12 -3.99
C TYR A 84 -9.38 -3.87 -3.25
N PHE A 85 -8.62 -2.99 -3.90
CA PHE A 85 -7.95 -1.87 -3.23
C PHE A 85 -8.93 -0.88 -2.57
N PRO A 86 -10.07 -0.52 -3.19
CA PRO A 86 -11.08 0.30 -2.51
C PRO A 86 -11.65 -0.33 -1.23
N ILE A 87 -11.92 -1.64 -1.27
CA ILE A 87 -12.40 -2.41 -0.11
C ILE A 87 -11.33 -2.40 0.98
N LEU A 88 -10.08 -2.72 0.61
CA LEU A 88 -8.96 -2.73 1.54
C LEU A 88 -8.75 -1.35 2.18
N MET A 89 -8.79 -0.27 1.42
CA MET A 89 -8.66 1.09 1.95
C MET A 89 -9.73 1.41 3.00
N LYS A 90 -10.99 1.10 2.71
CA LYS A 90 -12.09 1.37 3.65
C LYS A 90 -12.01 0.49 4.89
N TYR A 91 -11.62 -0.77 4.73
CA TYR A 91 -11.45 -1.72 5.83
C TYR A 91 -10.28 -1.32 6.75
N THR A 92 -9.13 -0.97 6.17
CA THR A 92 -7.97 -0.50 6.94
C THR A 92 -8.24 0.81 7.66
N ASP A 93 -8.98 1.75 7.05
CA ASP A 93 -9.41 2.98 7.73
C ASP A 93 -10.29 2.69 8.95
N LEU A 94 -11.24 1.77 8.83
CA LEU A 94 -12.16 1.39 9.89
C LEU A 94 -11.43 0.77 11.08
N HIS A 95 -10.48 -0.13 10.81
CA HIS A 95 -9.76 -0.89 11.83
C HIS A 95 -8.39 -0.32 12.20
N ARG A 96 -8.03 0.86 11.66
CA ARG A 96 -6.73 1.50 11.81
C ARG A 96 -6.23 1.53 13.25
N ALA A 97 -7.07 1.99 14.18
CA ALA A 97 -6.67 2.09 15.59
C ALA A 97 -6.33 0.72 16.20
N GLN A 98 -7.05 -0.33 15.82
CA GLN A 98 -6.80 -1.69 16.29
C GLN A 98 -5.55 -2.28 15.65
N TRP A 99 -5.37 -2.13 14.34
CA TRP A 99 -4.16 -2.60 13.64
C TRP A 99 -2.89 -1.95 14.19
N LEU A 100 -2.96 -0.67 14.55
CA LEU A 100 -1.86 0.06 15.19
C LEU A 100 -1.63 -0.33 16.66
N LYS A 101 -2.69 -0.71 17.39
CA LYS A 101 -2.59 -1.12 18.80
C LYS A 101 -2.20 -2.59 18.96
N THR A 102 -2.52 -3.43 18.00
CA THR A 102 -2.23 -4.86 18.01
C THR A 102 -1.84 -5.27 16.60
N PRO A 103 -0.58 -4.98 16.18
CA PRO A 103 -0.09 -5.41 14.88
C PRO A 103 -0.03 -6.94 14.84
N SER A 104 -0.33 -7.51 13.68
CA SER A 104 -0.28 -8.95 13.46
C SER A 104 0.51 -9.26 12.19
N TRP A 105 0.98 -10.50 12.07
CA TRP A 105 1.69 -10.93 10.86
C TRP A 105 0.76 -10.91 9.65
N GLU A 106 -0.55 -11.09 9.87
CA GLU A 106 -1.55 -11.00 8.83
C GLU A 106 -1.73 -9.56 8.32
N THR A 107 -1.78 -8.56 9.22
CA THR A 107 -1.86 -7.15 8.81
C THR A 107 -0.59 -6.71 8.10
N ASP A 108 0.57 -7.15 8.57
CA ASP A 108 1.86 -6.87 7.93
C ASP A 108 1.92 -7.50 6.53
N GLY A 109 1.52 -8.77 6.42
CA GLY A 109 1.46 -9.49 5.14
C GLY A 109 0.55 -8.79 4.13
N VAL A 110 -0.58 -8.21 4.55
CA VAL A 110 -1.43 -7.44 3.64
C VAL A 110 -0.67 -6.25 3.05
N TYR A 111 0.04 -5.49 3.88
CA TYR A 111 0.81 -4.33 3.41
C TYR A 111 1.99 -4.72 2.53
N GLU A 112 2.72 -5.78 2.89
CA GLU A 112 3.85 -6.30 2.11
C GLU A 112 3.41 -6.75 0.71
N ASN A 113 2.31 -7.49 0.60
CA ASN A 113 1.77 -7.91 -0.69
C ASN A 113 1.34 -6.71 -1.54
N VAL A 114 0.67 -5.72 -0.94
CA VAL A 114 0.26 -4.48 -1.63
C VAL A 114 1.47 -3.68 -2.10
N ALA A 115 2.53 -3.59 -1.29
CA ALA A 115 3.77 -2.90 -1.65
C ALA A 115 4.41 -3.51 -2.91
N VAL A 116 4.47 -4.84 -3.00
CA VAL A 116 5.01 -5.54 -4.19
C VAL A 116 4.15 -5.27 -5.42
N ILE A 117 2.82 -5.32 -5.31
CA ILE A 117 1.91 -5.00 -6.42
C ILE A 117 2.15 -3.57 -6.93
N PHE A 118 2.32 -2.60 -6.02
CA PHE A 118 2.64 -1.23 -6.39
C PHE A 118 4.00 -1.07 -7.05
N LYS A 119 5.03 -1.78 -6.56
CA LYS A 119 6.34 -1.81 -7.20
C LYS A 119 6.22 -2.27 -8.64
N ILE A 120 5.53 -3.39 -8.88
CA ILE A 120 5.31 -3.94 -10.21
C ILE A 120 4.53 -2.96 -11.09
N TRP A 121 3.41 -2.40 -10.60
CA TRP A 121 2.63 -1.40 -11.34
C TRP A 121 3.50 -0.21 -11.79
N SER A 122 4.38 0.28 -10.92
CA SER A 122 5.25 1.41 -11.29
C SER A 122 6.22 1.10 -12.45
N LEU A 123 6.66 -0.15 -12.54
CA LEU A 123 7.66 -0.62 -13.51
C LEU A 123 7.00 -1.09 -14.81
N SER A 124 5.91 -1.85 -14.72
CA SER A 124 5.19 -2.49 -15.83
C SER A 124 4.49 -1.48 -16.74
N GLN A 125 4.81 -1.51 -18.03
CA GLN A 125 4.15 -0.63 -19.01
C GLN A 125 2.76 -1.17 -19.38
N HIS A 126 2.61 -2.50 -19.43
CA HIS A 126 1.32 -3.13 -19.73
C HIS A 126 0.30 -2.87 -18.63
N PHE A 127 0.70 -2.99 -17.36
CA PHE A 127 -0.18 -2.69 -16.23
C PHE A 127 -0.65 -1.22 -16.29
N LYS A 128 0.27 -0.26 -16.49
CA LYS A 128 -0.11 1.17 -16.63
C LYS A 128 -1.00 1.44 -17.85
N ARG A 129 -0.78 0.74 -18.97
CA ARG A 129 -1.63 0.87 -20.15
C ARG A 129 -3.05 0.36 -19.86
N GLU A 130 -3.17 -0.83 -19.29
CA GLU A 130 -4.47 -1.42 -18.98
C GLU A 130 -5.20 -0.67 -17.85
N GLU A 131 -4.47 -0.04 -16.92
CA GLU A 131 -5.04 0.90 -15.95
C GLU A 131 -5.74 2.07 -16.64
N LEU A 132 -5.07 2.70 -17.61
CA LEU A 132 -5.64 3.81 -18.38
C LEU A 132 -6.87 3.34 -19.17
N ASN A 133 -6.80 2.17 -19.80
CA ASN A 133 -7.93 1.56 -20.50
C ASN A 133 -9.12 1.32 -19.56
N PHE A 134 -8.87 0.72 -18.39
CA PHE A 134 -9.90 0.46 -17.40
C PHE A 134 -10.54 1.76 -16.89
N THR A 135 -9.72 2.75 -16.56
CA THR A 135 -10.21 4.04 -16.07
C THR A 135 -11.05 4.76 -17.13
N ALA A 136 -10.59 4.79 -18.39
CA ALA A 136 -11.35 5.37 -19.49
C ALA A 136 -12.70 4.68 -19.73
N GLN A 137 -12.78 3.35 -19.52
CA GLN A 137 -14.03 2.59 -19.68
C GLN A 137 -15.02 2.80 -18.52
N TYR A 138 -14.54 2.99 -17.29
CA TYR A 138 -15.38 2.97 -16.09
C TYR A 138 -15.53 4.33 -15.37
N GLU A 139 -14.79 5.39 -15.76
CA GLU A 139 -15.02 6.75 -15.24
C GLU A 139 -16.40 7.31 -15.64
N ASP A 140 -16.85 7.03 -16.87
CA ASP A 140 -18.15 7.51 -17.39
C ASP A 140 -19.36 6.92 -16.64
N GLU A 141 -19.25 5.70 -16.09
CA GLU A 141 -20.34 5.10 -15.31
C GLU A 141 -20.41 5.63 -13.86
N SER A 142 -19.34 6.22 -13.33
CA SER A 142 -19.27 6.69 -11.94
C SER A 142 -20.01 8.02 -11.70
N VAL A 143 -20.18 8.83 -12.75
CA VAL A 143 -20.81 10.16 -12.67
C VAL A 143 -22.34 10.09 -12.77
N ALA A 144 -22.88 8.97 -13.25
CA ALA A 144 -24.32 8.84 -13.50
C ALA A 144 -25.17 8.55 -12.24
N VAL A 145 -24.60 8.00 -11.16
CA VAL A 145 -25.40 7.57 -9.99
C VAL A 145 -24.67 7.79 -8.66
N GLY A 146 -24.80 9.00 -8.11
CA GLY A 146 -24.79 9.24 -6.67
C GLY A 146 -23.49 9.77 -6.05
N THR A 147 -23.44 11.10 -5.81
CA THR A 147 -23.77 11.68 -4.50
C THR A 147 -23.81 13.20 -4.62
N GLY A 148 -25.02 13.77 -4.61
CA GLY A 148 -25.20 15.11 -4.10
C GLY A 148 -25.02 15.07 -2.59
N GLU A 149 -24.06 15.82 -2.05
CA GLU A 149 -24.10 16.45 -0.73
C GLU A 149 -22.86 17.36 -0.59
N MET A 150 -23.04 18.65 -0.82
CA MET A 150 -22.13 19.67 -0.30
C MET A 150 -22.17 19.62 1.23
N LYS A 151 -21.08 19.23 1.88
CA LYS A 151 -20.91 19.42 3.33
C LYS A 151 -20.02 20.63 3.59
N THR A 152 -20.71 21.73 3.89
CA THR A 152 -20.21 23.02 4.36
C THR A 152 -19.41 22.90 5.66
N GLY A 153 -18.39 23.76 5.77
CA GLY A 153 -17.90 24.39 7.00
C GLY A 153 -17.83 23.56 8.29
N LYS A 154 -16.70 22.86 8.50
CA LYS A 154 -16.01 22.52 9.77
C LYS A 154 -15.17 21.24 9.62
N ALA A 155 -15.55 20.33 8.71
CA ALA A 155 -14.79 19.13 8.37
C ALA A 155 -13.43 19.44 7.72
N ALA A 156 -13.33 20.49 6.90
CA ALA A 156 -12.09 20.90 6.24
C ALA A 156 -10.97 21.33 7.21
N ILE A 157 -11.31 21.78 8.43
CA ILE A 157 -10.32 22.17 9.46
C ILE A 157 -9.84 20.93 10.23
N ALA A 158 -10.72 19.95 10.47
CA ALA A 158 -10.34 18.63 10.98
C ALA A 158 -9.46 17.87 9.96
N GLU A 159 -9.71 18.05 8.67
CA GLU A 159 -8.94 17.44 7.58
C GLU A 159 -7.52 18.00 7.46
N ARG A 160 -7.31 19.29 7.79
CA ARG A 160 -5.97 19.90 7.89
C ARG A 160 -5.25 19.54 9.21
N LYS A 161 -5.98 19.27 10.30
CA LYS A 161 -5.41 18.75 11.57
C LYS A 161 -5.14 17.25 11.55
N LYS A 162 -5.75 16.50 10.64
CA LYS A 162 -5.49 15.06 10.38
C LYS A 162 -4.24 14.81 9.52
N LYS A 163 -3.34 15.79 9.39
CA LYS A 163 -2.04 15.66 8.71
C LYS A 163 -0.89 15.20 9.61
N ARG A 164 -1.14 14.76 10.84
CA ARG A 164 -0.05 14.45 11.78
C ARG A 164 -0.18 13.23 12.67
N LEU A 165 -1.16 12.34 12.41
CA LEU A 165 -1.38 11.21 13.32
C LEU A 165 -1.71 9.91 12.58
N GLY A 166 -0.74 9.03 12.67
CA GLY A 166 -0.94 7.60 12.67
C GLY A 166 0.10 7.01 11.76
N LEU A 167 1.21 6.62 12.35
CA LEU A 167 2.04 5.59 11.80
C LEU A 167 2.76 4.98 13.01
N ASN A 168 2.22 3.83 13.45
CA ASN A 168 2.58 3.16 14.71
C ASN A 168 3.12 1.75 14.45
N VAL A 169 3.58 1.44 13.24
CA VAL A 169 4.38 0.21 13.00
C VAL A 169 5.86 0.49 13.35
N PHE A 170 6.27 1.75 13.26
CA PHE A 170 7.64 2.23 13.44
C PHE A 170 7.68 3.42 14.42
N GLY A 171 8.75 3.56 15.20
CA GLY A 171 8.96 4.74 16.04
C GLY A 171 9.30 5.98 15.22
N GLY A 172 9.21 7.18 15.79
CA GLY A 172 9.45 8.45 15.07
C GLY A 172 10.76 8.48 14.27
N ARG A 173 11.81 7.80 14.75
CA ARG A 173 13.10 7.68 14.07
C ARG A 173 13.02 6.85 12.80
N GLU A 174 12.44 5.65 12.86
CA GLU A 174 12.32 4.77 11.71
C GLU A 174 11.49 5.42 10.59
N LEU A 175 10.57 6.30 10.96
CA LEU A 175 9.72 7.08 10.05
C LEU A 175 10.46 8.19 9.33
N ASP A 176 11.36 8.86 10.03
CA ASP A 176 12.30 9.77 9.40
C ASP A 176 13.20 9.00 8.41
N ILE A 177 13.63 7.78 8.76
CA ILE A 177 14.44 6.93 7.85
C ILE A 177 13.63 6.55 6.58
N VAL A 178 12.34 6.22 6.71
CA VAL A 178 11.45 6.00 5.55
C VAL A 178 11.41 7.24 4.67
N GLN A 179 11.26 8.44 5.25
CA GLN A 179 11.21 9.69 4.49
C GLN A 179 12.53 9.98 3.76
N HIS A 180 13.68 9.75 4.40
CA HIS A 180 14.98 9.86 3.72
C HIS A 180 15.13 8.82 2.60
N SER A 181 14.68 7.58 2.84
CA SER A 181 14.67 6.54 1.82
C SER A 181 13.82 6.95 0.62
N LYS A 182 12.66 7.57 0.84
CA LYS A 182 11.81 8.14 -0.22
C LYS A 182 12.59 9.13 -1.10
N GLU A 183 13.26 10.10 -0.50
CA GLU A 183 14.03 11.10 -1.26
C GLU A 183 15.14 10.45 -2.09
N LYS A 184 15.79 9.40 -1.58
CA LYS A 184 16.80 8.64 -2.33
C LYS A 184 16.22 7.87 -3.52
N PHE A 185 15.04 7.26 -3.35
CA PHE A 185 14.33 6.62 -4.46
C PHE A 185 13.88 7.64 -5.52
N LEU A 186 13.43 8.84 -5.12
CA LEU A 186 13.14 9.93 -6.05
C LEU A 186 14.39 10.40 -6.80
N GLY A 187 15.55 10.38 -6.13
CA GLY A 187 16.87 10.59 -6.74
C GLY A 187 17.36 9.45 -7.63
N LYS A 188 16.56 8.38 -7.83
CA LYS A 188 16.92 7.17 -8.59
C LYS A 188 18.22 6.51 -8.11
N GLU A 189 18.50 6.57 -6.80
CA GLU A 189 19.62 5.84 -6.21
C GLU A 189 19.39 4.32 -6.29
N ASN A 190 20.47 3.54 -6.34
CA ASN A 190 20.41 2.08 -6.38
C ASN A 190 19.82 1.52 -5.07
N GLU A 191 18.92 0.53 -5.18
CA GLU A 191 18.19 -0.06 -4.05
C GLU A 191 19.13 -0.64 -2.97
N ASP A 192 20.26 -1.24 -3.35
CA ASP A 192 21.22 -1.81 -2.41
C ASP A 192 21.95 -0.72 -1.61
N LYS A 193 22.26 0.41 -2.26
CA LYS A 193 22.82 1.58 -1.57
C LYS A 193 21.82 2.19 -0.60
N ILE A 194 20.53 2.17 -0.93
CA ILE A 194 19.46 2.63 -0.04
C ILE A 194 19.34 1.68 1.16
N ARG A 195 19.42 0.35 0.97
CA ARG A 195 19.45 -0.62 2.08
C ARG A 195 20.64 -0.42 3.00
N GLU A 196 21.83 -0.21 2.46
CA GLU A 196 23.04 0.09 3.26
C GLU A 196 22.89 1.40 4.03
N PHE A 197 22.31 2.43 3.41
CA PHE A 197 21.99 3.69 4.08
C PHE A 197 21.02 3.48 5.25
N VAL A 198 19.93 2.75 5.05
CA VAL A 198 18.96 2.40 6.10
C VAL A 198 19.64 1.62 7.23
N ARG A 199 20.47 0.61 6.91
CA ARG A 199 21.28 -0.14 7.88
C ARG A 199 22.15 0.80 8.71
N SER A 200 22.88 1.70 8.06
CA SER A 200 23.77 2.64 8.75
C SER A 200 23.01 3.57 9.69
N LEU A 201 21.83 4.06 9.27
CA LEU A 201 21.00 4.92 10.10
C LEU A 201 20.40 4.18 11.29
N LEU A 202 20.07 2.90 11.14
CA LEU A 202 19.57 2.05 12.22
C LEU A 202 20.66 1.73 13.25
N ASP A 203 21.91 1.58 12.82
CA ASP A 203 23.06 1.23 13.65
C ASP A 203 23.54 2.39 14.54
N ILE A 204 23.34 3.64 14.11
CA ILE A 204 23.68 4.82 14.91
C ILE A 204 22.76 4.87 16.14
N PRO A 205 23.27 4.72 17.38
CA PRO A 205 22.47 4.89 18.58
C PRO A 205 21.88 6.30 18.57
N ALA A 206 20.58 6.43 18.80
CA ALA A 206 19.96 7.75 18.87
C ALA A 206 20.72 8.61 19.88
N LYS A 207 21.41 9.65 19.39
CA LYS A 207 22.02 10.69 20.23
C LYS A 207 20.88 11.36 20.99
N THR A 208 20.58 10.87 22.19
CA THR A 208 19.83 11.65 23.16
C THR A 208 20.75 12.74 23.63
N ASP A 209 20.60 13.93 23.06
CA ASP A 209 21.17 15.13 23.62
C ASP A 209 20.63 15.27 25.06
N PRO A 210 21.49 15.27 26.10
CA PRO A 210 21.07 15.44 27.48
C PRO A 210 20.31 16.76 27.76
N THR A 211 20.40 17.74 26.86
CA THR A 211 19.74 19.05 26.97
C THR A 211 18.46 19.17 26.15
N ASP A 212 18.07 18.15 25.39
CA ASP A 212 16.81 18.16 24.64
C ASP A 212 15.61 18.04 25.59
N LYS A 213 14.84 19.12 25.71
CA LYS A 213 13.63 19.22 26.53
C LYS A 213 12.55 18.21 26.13
N ASN A 214 12.66 17.60 24.95
CA ASN A 214 11.75 16.56 24.44
C ASN A 214 12.35 15.14 24.52
N ALA A 215 13.55 14.96 25.08
CA ALA A 215 14.19 13.65 25.22
C ALA A 215 13.32 12.63 25.97
N TRP A 216 12.52 13.09 26.95
CA TRP A 216 11.60 12.24 27.70
C TRP A 216 10.41 11.77 26.84
N GLN A 217 9.92 12.57 25.89
CA GLN A 217 8.88 12.14 24.94
C GLN A 217 9.43 11.09 23.98
N LEU A 218 10.64 11.29 23.47
CA LEU A 218 11.31 10.32 22.60
C LEU A 218 11.55 8.98 23.33
N ASN A 219 11.98 9.03 24.60
CA ASN A 219 12.14 7.83 25.43
C ASN A 219 10.80 7.17 25.78
N LEU A 220 9.73 7.94 25.92
CA LEU A 220 8.37 7.44 26.15
C LEU A 220 7.84 6.71 24.90
N TYR A 221 7.93 7.29 23.71
CA TYR A 221 7.56 6.62 22.46
C TYR A 221 8.43 5.39 22.18
N ARG A 222 9.73 5.43 22.51
CA ARG A 222 10.63 4.27 22.44
C ARG A 222 10.23 3.17 23.40
N LYS A 223 9.82 3.50 24.63
CA LYS A 223 9.34 2.52 25.63
C LYS A 223 7.97 1.95 25.26
N ILE A 224 7.07 2.75 24.67
CA ILE A 224 5.76 2.32 24.20
C ILE A 224 5.92 1.37 23.00
N GLY A 225 6.74 1.73 22.01
CA GLY A 225 7.04 0.89 20.84
C GLY A 225 7.72 -0.43 21.21
N LYS A 226 8.65 -0.42 22.16
CA LYS A 226 9.28 -1.65 22.68
C LYS A 226 8.35 -2.49 23.55
N SER A 227 7.42 -1.88 24.29
CA SER A 227 6.51 -2.60 25.17
C SER A 227 5.37 -3.30 24.42
N GLN A 228 5.00 -2.84 23.21
CA GLN A 228 3.98 -3.50 22.37
C GLN A 228 4.50 -4.74 21.64
N MET A 229 5.82 -4.98 21.61
CA MET A 229 6.42 -6.20 21.04
C MET A 229 6.65 -7.31 22.08
N ARG A 230 5.85 -7.37 23.15
CA ARG A 230 5.89 -8.52 24.06
C ARG A 230 5.04 -9.66 23.49
N GLY A 231 5.69 -10.60 22.81
CA GLY A 231 5.13 -11.93 22.56
C GLY A 231 5.36 -12.57 21.19
N LYS A 232 6.09 -11.94 20.27
CA LYS A 232 6.52 -12.57 19.00
C LYS A 232 7.99 -12.27 18.75
N ASP A 233 8.69 -13.21 18.11
CA ASP A 233 10.13 -13.19 17.83
C ASP A 233 10.64 -11.78 17.47
N VAL A 234 11.79 -11.44 18.04
CA VAL A 234 12.49 -10.20 17.76
C VAL A 234 12.71 -10.10 16.25
N MET A 235 12.10 -9.12 15.57
CA MET A 235 12.41 -8.85 14.16
C MET A 235 13.92 -8.60 14.02
N THR A 236 14.57 -9.33 13.13
CA THR A 236 15.99 -9.13 12.83
C THR A 236 16.20 -7.73 12.26
N GLN A 237 17.40 -7.17 12.45
CA GLN A 237 17.74 -5.85 11.90
C GLN A 237 17.54 -5.81 10.38
N ASP A 238 17.83 -6.91 9.69
CA ASP A 238 17.60 -7.04 8.25
C ASP A 238 16.12 -6.97 7.85
N ALA A 239 15.23 -7.60 8.63
CA ALA A 239 13.80 -7.50 8.38
C ALA A 239 13.29 -6.06 8.58
N VAL A 240 13.85 -5.32 9.53
CA VAL A 240 13.51 -3.90 9.75
C VAL A 240 14.00 -3.04 8.58
N VAL A 241 15.23 -3.28 8.11
CA VAL A 241 15.80 -2.59 6.94
C VAL A 241 14.94 -2.82 5.71
N GLU A 242 14.59 -4.07 5.44
CA GLU A 242 13.77 -4.44 4.29
C GLU A 242 12.41 -3.74 4.32
N LYS A 243 11.72 -3.74 5.47
CA LYS A 243 10.44 -3.02 5.60
C LYS A 243 10.58 -1.52 5.38
N ILE A 244 11.60 -0.87 5.97
CA ILE A 244 11.83 0.57 5.79
C ILE A 244 12.16 0.91 4.33
N THR A 245 13.01 0.12 3.68
CA THR A 245 13.36 0.32 2.27
C THR A 245 12.14 0.13 1.36
N ASN A 246 11.38 -0.96 1.53
CA ASN A 246 10.15 -1.21 0.77
C ASN A 246 9.14 -0.06 0.95
N MET A 247 8.99 0.42 2.18
CA MET A 247 8.11 1.54 2.48
C MET A 247 8.57 2.84 1.81
N GLY A 248 9.85 3.18 1.89
CA GLY A 248 10.43 4.33 1.20
C GLY A 248 10.19 4.27 -0.32
N GLN A 249 10.33 3.08 -0.91
CA GLN A 249 10.09 2.84 -2.34
C GLN A 249 8.62 3.07 -2.71
N VAL A 250 7.68 2.52 -1.94
CA VAL A 250 6.24 2.71 -2.15
C VAL A 250 5.87 4.19 -2.07
N VAL A 251 6.36 4.91 -1.05
CA VAL A 251 6.06 6.35 -0.91
C VAL A 251 6.67 7.15 -2.09
N ALA A 252 7.84 6.78 -2.59
CA ALA A 252 8.46 7.43 -3.74
C ALA A 252 7.70 7.16 -5.04
N ILE A 253 7.30 5.91 -5.28
CA ILE A 253 6.45 5.51 -6.41
C ILE A 253 5.14 6.29 -6.37
N LEU A 254 4.46 6.28 -5.22
CA LEU A 254 3.24 7.03 -5.02
C LEU A 254 3.48 8.52 -5.32
N HIS A 255 4.60 9.11 -4.93
CA HIS A 255 4.91 10.51 -5.26
C HIS A 255 5.04 10.76 -6.77
N VAL A 256 5.61 9.83 -7.55
CA VAL A 256 5.85 9.99 -9.00
C VAL A 256 4.61 9.69 -9.85
N VAL A 257 3.77 8.73 -9.47
CA VAL A 257 2.57 8.30 -10.25
C VAL A 257 1.41 9.33 -10.12
N SER A 258 1.72 10.61 -9.89
CA SER A 258 0.77 11.68 -9.55
C SER A 258 -0.02 12.29 -10.69
N SER A 259 -0.14 11.60 -11.82
CA SER A 259 -0.59 12.26 -13.05
C SER A 259 -1.83 11.66 -13.72
N ALA A 260 -2.43 10.56 -13.24
CA ALA A 260 -3.55 9.98 -13.99
C ALA A 260 -4.64 9.17 -13.26
N SER A 261 -4.49 8.74 -11.99
CA SER A 261 -5.51 7.84 -11.40
C SER A 261 -5.98 8.17 -9.99
N PHE A 262 -7.31 8.23 -9.85
CA PHE A 262 -8.04 8.44 -8.60
C PHE A 262 -7.65 7.45 -7.50
N LEU A 263 -7.37 6.20 -7.86
CA LEU A 263 -6.99 5.12 -6.94
C LEU A 263 -5.59 5.35 -6.36
N VAL A 264 -4.64 5.83 -7.16
CA VAL A 264 -3.29 6.21 -6.72
C VAL A 264 -3.31 7.46 -5.83
N ASP A 265 -4.18 8.44 -6.13
CA ASP A 265 -4.37 9.61 -5.26
C ASP A 265 -5.07 9.28 -3.94
N LEU A 266 -6.02 8.34 -3.94
CA LEU A 266 -6.70 7.87 -2.74
C LEU A 266 -5.78 7.00 -1.87
N LEU A 267 -4.95 6.15 -2.48
CA LEU A 267 -3.91 5.37 -1.80
C LEU A 267 -2.78 6.28 -1.29
N LYS A 268 -2.38 7.34 -2.02
CA LYS A 268 -1.48 8.39 -1.49
C LYS A 268 -2.00 9.04 -0.22
N LYS A 269 -3.30 9.35 -0.17
CA LYS A 269 -3.94 9.96 1.00
C LYS A 269 -4.09 9.00 2.18
N LYS A 270 -3.89 7.69 2.02
CA LYS A 270 -4.24 6.68 3.04
C LYS A 270 -3.18 5.61 3.32
N VAL A 271 -2.49 5.07 2.32
CA VAL A 271 -1.36 4.13 2.46
C VAL A 271 -0.14 4.81 3.07
N VAL A 272 0.15 6.07 2.67
CA VAL A 272 1.19 6.90 3.32
C VAL A 272 0.88 7.15 4.80
N TYR A 273 -0.36 6.93 5.22
CA TYR A 273 -0.78 7.08 6.60
C TYR A 273 -1.01 5.73 7.29
N CYS A 274 -1.11 4.58 6.63
CA CYS A 274 -1.45 3.31 7.30
C CYS A 274 -0.24 2.40 7.56
N VAL A 275 0.90 2.71 6.95
CA VAL A 275 2.18 2.03 7.14
C VAL A 275 3.14 3.01 7.77
#